data_AF-A0A661JVR6-F1
#
_entry.id   AF-A0A661JVR6-F1
#
_cell.length_a   1.000
_cell.length_b   1.000
_cell.length_c   1.000
_cell.angle_alpha   90.00
_cell.angle_beta   90.00
_cell.angle_gamma   90.00
#
_symmetry.space_group_name_H-M   'P 1'
#
loop_
_entity.id
_entity.type
_entity.pdbx_description
1 polymer ?
#
loop_
_entity_poly.entity_id
_entity_poly.type
_entity_poly.pdbx_seq_one_letter_code
_entity_poly.pdbx_strand_id
1 'polypeptide(L)' 'MINKDYRPNNIEQKWYDFWLKRGFFSADEDDDVRPCFSIVIPPPNITGVLHMGHALNN' A
#
# COMPACT_ATOMS: atom_id res chain seq x y z
N MET A 1 16.40 -22.69 -5.71
CA MET A 1 16.80 -22.36 -4.33
C MET A 1 16.33 -20.96 -4.02
N ILE A 2 15.58 -20.76 -2.95
CA ILE A 2 15.22 -19.41 -2.47
C ILE A 2 16.49 -18.82 -1.84
N ASN A 3 16.80 -17.57 -2.16
CA ASN A 3 17.93 -16.87 -1.57
C ASN A 3 17.78 -16.86 -0.05
N LYS A 4 18.79 -17.33 0.70
CA LYS A 4 18.75 -17.36 2.16
C LYS A 4 18.76 -15.95 2.77
N ASP A 5 19.26 -14.98 2.01
CA ASP A 5 19.36 -13.60 2.45
C ASP A 5 18.12 -12.82 2.03
N TYR A 6 17.36 -12.36 3.02
CA TYR A 6 16.27 -11.42 2.81
C TYR A 6 16.82 -10.03 2.50
N ARG A 7 16.39 -9.44 1.38
CA ARG A 7 16.73 -8.09 0.94
C ARG A 7 15.42 -7.31 0.70
N PRO A 8 14.89 -6.61 1.72
CA PRO A 8 13.55 -6.00 1.67
C PRO A 8 13.41 -5.02 0.50
N ASN A 9 14.38 -4.12 0.32
CA ASN A 9 14.33 -3.08 -0.72
C ASN A 9 14.02 -3.64 -2.13
N ASN A 10 14.70 -4.72 -2.52
CA ASN A 10 14.50 -5.34 -3.84
C ASN A 10 13.13 -6.02 -3.96
N ILE A 11 12.65 -6.61 -2.86
CA ILE A 11 11.39 -7.35 -2.82
C ILE A 11 10.22 -6.36 -2.82
N GLU A 12 10.29 -5.31 -1.99
CA GLU A 12 9.31 -4.24 -1.90
C GLU A 12 9.15 -3.54 -3.26
N GLN A 13 10.25 -3.12 -3.89
CA GLN A 13 10.20 -2.47 -5.20
C GLN A 13 9.52 -3.36 -6.25
N LYS A 14 9.89 -4.64 -6.31
CA LYS A 14 9.31 -5.59 -7.27
C LYS A 14 7.79 -5.71 -7.12
N TRP A 15 7.31 -5.87 -5.89
CA TRP A 15 5.88 -6.06 -5.63
C TRP A 15 5.09 -4.77 -5.81
N TYR A 16 5.65 -3.64 -5.39
CA TYR A 16 5.04 -2.34 -5.60
C TYR A 16 4.81 -2.06 -7.09
N ASP A 17 5.85 -2.27 -7.93
CA ASP A 17 5.74 -2.13 -9.38
C ASP A 17 4.70 -3.10 -9.99
N PHE A 18 4.64 -4.33 -9.47
CA PHE A 18 3.68 -5.33 -9.91
C PHE A 18 2.22 -4.90 -9.62
N TRP A 19 1.94 -4.42 -8.41
CA TRP A 19 0.61 -3.95 -8.02
C TRP A 19 0.19 -2.69 -8.78
N LEU A 20 1.12 -1.74 -8.96
CA LEU A 20 0.89 -0.55 -9.78
C LEU A 20 0.51 -0.92 -11.22
N LYS A 21 1.31 -1.77 -11.89
CA LYS A 21 1.05 -2.19 -13.28
C LYS A 21 -0.27 -2.95 -13.45
N ARG A 22 -0.74 -3.59 -12.39
CA ARG A 22 -2.01 -4.34 -12.38
C ARG A 22 -3.21 -3.48 -11.95
N GLY A 23 -3.00 -2.22 -11.56
CA GLY A 23 -4.07 -1.31 -11.14
C GLY A 23 -4.70 -1.65 -9.80
N PHE A 24 -4.01 -2.41 -8.92
CA PHE A 24 -4.61 -2.90 -7.68
C PHE A 24 -4.87 -1.82 -6.62
N PHE A 25 -4.31 -0.62 -6.79
CA PHE A 25 -4.60 0.53 -5.93
C PHE A 25 -5.87 1.30 -6.35
N SER A 26 -6.55 0.86 -7.41
CA SER A 26 -7.77 1.47 -7.90
C SER A 26 -8.94 0.52 -7.61
N ALA A 27 -10.00 1.05 -7.00
CA ALA A 27 -11.27 0.34 -6.87
C ALA A 27 -12.02 0.40 -8.22
N ASP A 28 -12.82 -0.63 -8.48
CA ASP A 28 -13.77 -0.64 -9.58
C ASP A 28 -15.10 -0.11 -9.04
N GLU A 29 -15.52 1.06 -9.51
CA GLU A 29 -16.72 1.77 -9.01
C GLU A 29 -18.01 1.13 -9.53
N ASP A 30 -17.93 0.37 -10.63
CA ASP A 30 -19.07 -0.27 -11.28
C ASP A 30 -19.25 -1.75 -10.88
N ASP A 31 -18.41 -2.26 -9.95
CA ASP A 31 -18.49 -3.64 -9.49
C ASP A 31 -19.56 -3.83 -8.40
N ASP A 32 -20.77 -4.15 -8.85
CA ASP A 32 -21.93 -4.43 -7.99
C ASP A 32 -21.90 -5.85 -7.37
N VAL A 33 -20.93 -6.69 -7.73
CA VAL A 33 -20.84 -8.08 -7.26
C VAL A 33 -20.10 -8.17 -5.92
N ARG A 34 -19.09 -7.33 -5.73
CA ARG A 34 -18.26 -7.32 -4.52
C ARG A 34 -18.77 -6.28 -3.50
N PRO A 35 -18.85 -6.62 -2.20
CA PRO A 35 -19.22 -5.63 -1.19
C PRO A 35 -18.17 -4.52 -1.12
N CYS A 36 -18.63 -3.27 -1.12
CA CYS A 36 -17.78 -2.10 -0.98
C CYS A 36 -17.18 -2.02 0.43
N PHE A 37 -15.87 -1.79 0.49
CA PHE A 37 -15.14 -1.51 1.73
C PHE A 37 -14.28 -0.25 1.55
N SER A 38 -14.40 0.68 2.49
CA SER A 38 -13.61 1.91 2.49
C SER A 38 -13.13 2.20 3.91
N ILE A 39 -11.85 2.55 4.03
CA ILE A 39 -11.21 3.00 5.26
C ILE A 39 -10.47 4.30 4.98
N VAL A 40 -10.73 5.31 5.81
CA VAL A 40 -10.15 6.65 5.65
C VAL A 40 -9.08 6.85 6.70
N ILE A 41 -7.84 7.05 6.26
CA ILE A 41 -6.74 7.51 7.11
C ILE A 41 -6.72 9.04 7.05
N PRO A 42 -6.75 9.75 8.20
CA PRO A 42 -6.76 11.20 8.20
C PRO A 42 -5.50 11.74 7.49
N PRO A 43 -5.64 12.79 6.65
CA PRO A 43 -4.50 13.35 5.94
C PRO A 43 -3.45 13.84 6.93
N PRO A 44 -2.15 13.56 6.69
CA PRO A 44 -1.10 14.03 7.58
C PRO A 44 -1.05 15.57 7.56
N ASN A 45 -0.81 16.18 8.72
CA ASN A 45 -0.57 17.62 8.80
C ASN A 45 0.74 17.95 8.05
N ILE A 46 0.68 18.90 7.10
CA ILE A 46 1.76 19.26 6.17
C ILE A 46 2.82 20.14 6.85
N THR A 47 3.38 19.69 7.98
CA THR A 47 4.34 20.47 8.78
C THR A 47 5.62 19.73 9.16
N GLY A 48 5.79 18.45 8.79
CA GLY A 48 7.01 17.71 9.10
C GLY A 48 7.11 16.31 8.49
N VAL A 49 8.29 15.70 8.63
CA VAL A 49 8.60 14.33 8.20
C VAL A 49 7.67 13.32 8.87
N LEU A 50 7.28 12.27 8.16
CA LEU A 50 6.52 11.15 8.71
C LEU A 50 7.30 10.51 9.87
N HIS A 51 6.74 10.58 11.08
CA HIS A 51 7.23 9.86 12.25
C HIS A 51 6.52 8.50 12.46
N MET A 52 7.09 7.63 13.29
CA MET A 52 6.55 6.30 13.64
C MET A 52 5.07 6.32 14.06
N GLY A 53 4.59 7.38 14.72
CA GLY A 53 3.17 7.53 15.04
C GLY A 53 2.22 7.51 13.82
N HIS A 54 2.67 7.92 12.62
CA HIS A 54 1.88 7.76 11.40
C HIS A 54 1.83 6.30 10.94
N ALA A 55 2.91 5.54 11.12
CA ALA A 55 2.99 4.14 10.72
C ALA A 55 2.15 3.21 11.60
N LEU A 56 1.84 3.63 12.82
CA LEU A 56 1.05 2.86 13.80
C LEU A 56 -0.44 3.21 13.77
N ASN A 57 -0.86 4.17 12.94
CA ASN A 57 -2.25 4.62 12.89
C ASN A 57 -3.05 3.77 11.88
N ASN A 58 -4.23 3.30 12.29
CA ASN A 58 -5.18 2.53 11.46
C ASN A 58 -6.18 3.44 10.77
#